data_AF-A0AA89CRE2-F1
#
_entry.id   AF-A0AA89CRE2-F1
#
_cell.length_a   1.000
_cell.length_b   1.000
_cell.length_c   1.000
_cell.angle_alpha   90.00
_cell.angle_beta   90.00
_cell.angle_gamma   90.00
#
_symmetry.space_group_name_H-M   'P 1'
#
loop_
_entity.id
_entity.type
_entity.pdbx_description
1 polymer ?
#
loop_
_entity_poly.entity_id
_entity_poly.type
_entity_poly.pdbx_seq_one_letter_code
_entity_poly.pdbx_strand_id
1 'polypeptide(L)'
;MKKIINYLFISLLLLVVVSACSDEQDFDQARDLDVITDATGPVLYLESTEDLINASPVISQNINFDGFNSELFSDRVISGSLTFQIENSTSKQLDIRVIFLNEAGSPLDVLNFSTAEAPPIDIIDDEIFYGTAAGKSIDIIKSTSSLQVIFTNNSGSTSVSSLPDPKLIFRSSASFKLRVIE
;
A
#
# COMPACT_ATOMS: atom_id res chain seq x y z
N MET A 1 63.21 44.84 22.14
CA MET A 1 62.03 44.38 22.92
C MET A 1 60.85 43.98 22.03
N LYS A 2 60.43 44.78 21.02
CA LYS A 2 59.33 44.43 20.09
C LYS A 2 59.46 43.07 19.37
N LYS A 3 60.67 42.69 18.93
CA LYS A 3 60.89 41.40 18.24
C LYS A 3 60.68 40.19 19.15
N ILE A 4 61.13 40.27 20.41
CA ILE A 4 60.99 39.19 21.40
C ILE A 4 59.53 39.01 21.81
N ILE A 5 58.79 40.12 21.95
CA ILE A 5 57.35 40.11 22.23
C ILE A 5 56.58 39.47 21.06
N ASN A 6 56.94 39.76 19.81
CA ASN A 6 56.32 39.11 18.64
C ASN A 6 56.57 37.60 18.61
N TYR A 7 57.79 37.14 18.92
CA TYR A 7 58.08 35.71 18.94
C TYR A 7 57.33 34.96 20.06
N LEU A 8 57.18 35.58 21.23
CA LEU A 8 56.37 35.04 22.32
C LEU A 8 54.88 34.98 21.94
N PHE A 9 54.37 36.02 21.28
CA PHE A 9 52.97 36.07 20.85
C PHE A 9 52.66 35.02 19.78
N ILE A 10 53.58 34.81 18.83
CA ILE A 10 53.45 33.77 17.80
C ILE A 10 53.48 32.36 18.42
N SER A 11 54.37 32.12 19.38
CA SER A 11 54.44 30.85 20.11
C SER A 11 53.16 30.56 20.89
N LEU A 12 52.61 31.58 21.55
CA LEU A 12 51.35 31.47 22.29
C LEU A 12 50.16 31.19 21.36
N LEU A 13 50.10 31.86 20.20
CA LEU A 13 49.08 31.63 19.19
C LEU A 13 49.14 30.20 18.64
N LEU A 14 50.35 29.69 18.39
CA LEU A 14 50.57 28.31 17.93
C LEU A 14 50.08 27.28 18.94
N LEU A 15 50.31 27.50 20.24
CA LEU A 15 49.81 26.63 21.30
C LEU A 15 48.27 26.60 21.36
N VAL A 16 47.61 27.73 21.13
CA VAL A 16 46.14 27.80 21.11
C VAL A 16 45.56 27.01 19.94
N VAL A 17 46.19 27.07 18.76
CA VAL A 17 45.73 26.35 17.57
C VAL A 17 45.87 24.83 17.72
N VAL A 18 46.93 24.32 18.37
CA VAL A 18 47.06 22.87 18.64
C VAL A 18 46.18 22.38 19.80
N SER A 19 45.65 23.29 20.63
CA SER A 19 44.66 22.98 21.67
C SER A 19 43.21 23.17 21.21
N ALA A 20 42.99 23.55 19.94
CA ALA A 20 41.65 23.60 19.38
C ALA A 20 41.10 22.16 19.35
N CYS A 21 40.22 21.88 20.32
CA CYS A 21 39.54 20.61 20.45
C CYS A 21 38.67 20.45 19.21
N SER A 22 39.08 19.61 18.25
CA SER A 22 38.13 19.11 17.27
C SER A 22 37.28 18.09 18.00
N ASP A 23 35.96 18.27 17.99
CA ASP A 23 35.05 17.20 18.36
C ASP A 23 35.43 15.93 17.56
N GLU A 24 35.29 14.75 18.18
CA GLU A 24 35.49 13.48 17.48
C GLU A 24 34.63 13.47 16.22
N GLN A 25 35.26 13.28 15.06
CA GLN A 25 34.53 13.06 13.82
C GLN A 25 33.77 11.74 13.95
N ASP A 26 32.45 11.85 14.08
CA ASP A 26 31.54 10.72 14.00
C ASP A 26 31.42 10.29 12.53
N PHE A 27 32.18 9.25 12.16
CA PHE A 27 32.14 8.64 10.84
C PHE A 27 30.99 7.64 10.66
N ASP A 28 30.21 7.35 11.72
CA ASP A 28 29.05 6.47 11.63
C ASP A 28 27.83 7.20 11.01
N GLN A 29 27.89 8.51 10.77
CA GLN A 29 26.83 9.28 10.10
C GLN A 29 26.44 8.74 8.71
N ALA A 30 27.37 8.10 7.99
CA ALA A 30 27.07 7.47 6.71
C ALA A 30 26.24 6.19 6.85
N ARG A 31 26.25 5.55 8.02
CA ARG A 31 25.53 4.31 8.34
C ARG A 31 24.09 4.54 8.79
N ASP A 32 23.73 5.79 9.08
CA ASP A 32 22.37 6.21 9.47
C ASP A 32 21.49 6.60 8.27
N LEU A 33 21.97 6.40 7.03
CA LEU A 33 21.20 6.72 5.83
C LEU A 33 20.23 5.58 5.46
N ASP A 34 18.98 5.71 5.90
CA ASP A 34 17.88 4.84 5.47
C ASP A 34 17.36 5.31 4.09
N VAL A 35 17.53 4.48 3.05
CA VAL A 35 16.95 4.75 1.73
C VAL A 35 15.55 4.16 1.68
N ILE A 36 14.54 5.00 1.53
CA ILE A 36 13.13 4.58 1.42
C ILE A 36 12.64 4.84 0.00
N THR A 37 12.04 3.83 -0.61
CA THR A 37 11.47 3.90 -1.97
C THR A 37 9.99 3.59 -1.96
N ASP A 38 9.22 4.25 -2.82
CA ASP A 38 7.82 3.93 -3.08
C ASP A 38 7.71 2.91 -4.24
N ALA A 39 7.01 1.81 -4.00
CA ALA A 39 6.64 0.83 -5.01
C ALA A 39 5.13 0.88 -5.24
N THR A 40 4.72 1.23 -6.46
CA THR A 40 3.32 1.34 -6.86
C THR A 40 3.01 0.41 -8.03
N GLY A 41 1.87 -0.28 -7.97
CA GLY A 41 1.47 -1.18 -9.04
C GLY A 41 0.01 -1.65 -8.97
N PRO A 42 -0.54 -2.19 -10.06
CA PRO A 42 -1.86 -2.81 -10.06
C PRO A 42 -1.84 -4.12 -9.26
N VAL A 43 -2.95 -4.45 -8.60
CA VAL A 43 -3.13 -5.70 -7.86
C VAL A 43 -4.20 -6.56 -8.51
N LEU A 44 -5.43 -6.06 -8.63
CA LEU A 44 -6.56 -6.81 -9.21
C LEU A 44 -7.26 -6.03 -10.32
N TYR A 45 -7.77 -6.77 -11.30
CA TYR A 45 -8.74 -6.29 -12.29
C TYR A 45 -9.77 -7.38 -12.53
N LEU A 46 -11.03 -7.10 -12.21
CA LEU A 46 -12.16 -8.01 -12.40
C LEU A 46 -13.29 -7.24 -13.08
N GLU A 47 -13.91 -7.86 -14.08
CA GLU A 47 -15.07 -7.31 -14.79
C GLU A 47 -16.13 -8.40 -14.91
N SER A 48 -17.40 -8.02 -14.75
CA SER A 48 -18.53 -8.91 -14.97
C SER A 48 -19.69 -8.18 -15.63
N THR A 49 -20.29 -8.81 -16.63
CA THR A 49 -21.53 -8.32 -17.23
C THR A 49 -22.72 -8.57 -16.31
N GLU A 50 -23.79 -7.81 -16.48
CA GLU A 50 -25.03 -8.01 -15.73
C GLU A 50 -25.65 -9.39 -16.00
N ASP A 51 -25.54 -9.92 -17.22
CA ASP A 51 -26.00 -11.27 -17.56
C ASP A 51 -25.33 -12.35 -16.71
N LEU A 52 -24.01 -12.24 -16.50
CA LEU A 52 -23.27 -13.20 -15.67
C LEU A 52 -23.65 -13.08 -14.19
N ILE A 53 -23.86 -11.85 -13.70
CA ILE A 53 -24.32 -11.56 -12.33
C ILE A 53 -25.74 -12.11 -12.10
N ASN A 54 -26.60 -12.08 -13.12
CA ASN A 54 -27.93 -12.67 -13.07
C ASN A 54 -27.89 -14.20 -13.08
N ALA A 55 -26.98 -14.79 -13.84
CA ALA A 55 -26.82 -16.24 -13.96
C ALA A 55 -26.24 -16.87 -12.68
N SER A 56 -25.33 -16.16 -11.98
CA SER A 56 -24.74 -16.61 -10.73
C SER A 56 -24.84 -15.51 -9.66
N PRO A 57 -25.78 -15.63 -8.69
CA PRO A 57 -25.97 -14.60 -7.68
C PRO A 57 -24.80 -14.46 -6.72
N VAL A 58 -23.92 -15.48 -6.64
CA VAL A 58 -22.65 -15.39 -5.91
C VAL A 58 -21.54 -15.82 -6.84
N ILE A 59 -20.50 -14.99 -6.96
CA ILE A 59 -19.29 -15.28 -7.72
C ILE A 59 -18.11 -15.13 -6.78
N SER A 60 -17.29 -16.16 -6.65
CA SER A 60 -16.09 -16.13 -5.83
C SER A 60 -14.87 -16.46 -6.68
N GLN A 61 -13.84 -15.63 -6.57
CA GLN A 61 -12.54 -15.84 -7.22
C GLN A 61 -11.45 -15.79 -6.16
N ASN A 62 -10.56 -16.78 -6.18
CA ASN A 62 -9.34 -16.78 -5.37
C ASN A 62 -8.15 -16.51 -6.29
N ILE A 63 -7.37 -15.50 -5.94
CA ILE A 63 -6.31 -14.95 -6.78
C ILE A 63 -5.03 -15.01 -5.95
N ASN A 64 -4.09 -15.85 -6.37
CA ASN A 64 -2.78 -15.92 -5.74
C ASN A 64 -2.00 -14.64 -6.04
N PHE A 65 -1.40 -14.07 -5.00
CA PHE A 65 -0.61 -12.85 -5.10
C PHE A 65 0.64 -12.96 -4.22
N ASP A 66 1.67 -13.59 -4.79
CA ASP A 66 2.92 -13.83 -4.08
C ASP A 66 3.78 -12.57 -3.90
N GLY A 67 3.37 -11.44 -4.52
CA GLY A 67 4.09 -10.17 -4.45
C GLY A 67 4.29 -9.66 -3.02
N PHE A 68 3.29 -9.82 -2.15
CA PHE A 68 3.36 -9.33 -0.76
C PHE A 68 4.14 -10.24 0.18
N ASN A 69 4.17 -11.55 -0.08
CA ASN A 69 4.89 -12.52 0.75
C ASN A 69 6.32 -12.79 0.25
N SER A 70 6.77 -12.09 -0.80
CA SER A 70 8.16 -12.20 -1.23
C SER A 70 9.10 -11.59 -0.19
N GLU A 71 10.22 -12.25 0.14
CA GLU A 71 11.20 -11.74 1.12
C GLU A 71 11.68 -10.31 0.77
N LEU A 72 11.81 -10.02 -0.52
CA LEU A 72 12.18 -8.69 -1.03
C LEU A 72 11.15 -7.60 -0.70
N PHE A 73 9.89 -7.97 -0.49
CA PHE A 73 8.82 -7.05 -0.10
C PHE A 73 8.54 -7.13 1.40
N SER A 74 8.28 -8.33 1.95
CA SER A 74 7.82 -8.53 3.32
C SER A 74 8.80 -8.01 4.35
N ASP A 75 10.10 -8.16 4.12
CA ASP A 75 11.13 -7.73 5.07
C ASP A 75 11.41 -6.24 5.00
N ARG A 76 11.05 -5.62 3.87
CA ARG A 76 11.37 -4.22 3.56
C ARG A 76 10.19 -3.27 3.72
N VAL A 77 8.96 -3.78 3.68
CA VAL A 77 7.76 -2.95 3.73
C VAL A 77 7.58 -2.30 5.09
N ILE A 78 7.38 -0.98 5.07
CA ILE A 78 7.20 -0.16 6.26
C ILE A 78 5.72 0.18 6.43
N SER A 79 5.12 0.74 5.38
CA SER A 79 3.74 1.22 5.36
C SER A 79 3.28 1.44 3.92
N GLY A 80 1.99 1.60 3.70
CA GLY A 80 1.44 1.89 2.38
C GLY A 80 -0.07 1.88 2.36
N SER A 81 -0.64 1.78 1.18
CA SER A 81 -2.08 1.71 0.97
C SER A 81 -2.46 0.78 -0.17
N LEU A 82 -3.70 0.30 -0.08
CA LEU A 82 -4.41 -0.34 -1.17
C LEU A 82 -5.59 0.55 -1.55
N THR A 83 -5.67 0.91 -2.83
CA THR A 83 -6.77 1.67 -3.39
C THR A 83 -7.69 0.72 -4.15
N PHE A 84 -8.99 0.80 -3.88
CA PHE A 84 -10.03 0.01 -4.51
C PHE A 84 -10.98 0.93 -5.28
N GLN A 85 -11.17 0.63 -6.56
CA GLN A 85 -12.06 1.36 -7.44
C GLN A 85 -13.12 0.41 -7.98
N ILE A 86 -14.38 0.75 -7.75
CA ILE A 86 -15.54 -0.06 -8.12
C ILE A 86 -16.47 0.81 -8.93
N GLU A 87 -16.81 0.38 -10.13
CA GLU A 87 -17.78 1.04 -10.99
C GLU A 87 -18.93 0.08 -11.28
N ASN A 88 -20.15 0.42 -10.84
CA ASN A 88 -21.34 -0.37 -11.09
C ASN A 88 -22.29 0.38 -12.03
N SER A 89 -22.40 -0.13 -13.25
CA SER A 89 -23.36 0.34 -14.26
C SER A 89 -24.54 -0.63 -14.44
N THR A 90 -24.61 -1.67 -13.61
CA THR A 90 -25.70 -2.64 -13.64
C THR A 90 -26.91 -2.16 -12.84
N SER A 91 -28.10 -2.68 -13.14
CA SER A 91 -29.29 -2.46 -12.30
C SER A 91 -29.31 -3.42 -11.11
N LYS A 92 -28.15 -3.73 -10.52
CA LYS A 92 -27.99 -4.65 -9.41
C LYS A 92 -27.30 -3.98 -8.26
N GLN A 93 -27.84 -4.15 -7.06
CA GLN A 93 -27.13 -3.86 -5.82
C GLN A 93 -26.22 -5.05 -5.51
N LEU A 94 -24.93 -4.78 -5.34
CA LEU A 94 -23.92 -5.82 -5.18
C LEU A 94 -23.13 -5.59 -3.89
N ASP A 95 -22.99 -6.66 -3.12
CA ASP A 95 -22.03 -6.70 -2.01
C ASP A 95 -20.74 -7.38 -2.47
N ILE A 96 -19.62 -6.72 -2.21
CA ILE A 96 -18.29 -7.14 -2.62
C ILE A 96 -17.45 -7.34 -1.37
N ARG A 97 -16.96 -8.55 -1.16
CA ARG A 97 -16.10 -8.91 -0.04
C ARG A 97 -14.72 -9.28 -0.55
N VAL A 98 -13.70 -8.60 -0.06
CA VAL A 98 -12.29 -8.91 -0.33
C VAL A 98 -11.69 -9.49 0.94
N ILE A 99 -11.21 -10.73 0.87
CA ILE A 99 -10.64 -11.47 1.99
C ILE A 99 -9.16 -11.69 1.70
N PHE A 100 -8.32 -11.24 2.63
CA PHE A 100 -6.88 -11.45 2.61
C PHE A 100 -6.59 -12.79 3.27
N LEU A 101 -5.94 -13.71 2.56
CA LEU A 101 -5.67 -15.06 3.02
C LEU A 101 -4.16 -15.27 3.17
N ASN A 102 -3.77 -15.96 4.24
CA ASN A 102 -2.40 -16.44 4.38
C ASN A 102 -2.15 -17.72 3.57
N GLU A 103 -0.92 -18.22 3.58
CA GLU A 103 -0.53 -19.44 2.86
C GLU A 103 -1.35 -20.68 3.26
N ALA A 104 -1.82 -20.75 4.52
CA ALA A 104 -2.69 -21.82 5.00
C ALA A 104 -4.17 -21.62 4.63
N GLY A 105 -4.51 -20.57 3.89
CA GLY A 105 -5.89 -20.22 3.52
C GLY A 105 -6.72 -19.64 4.67
N SER A 106 -6.08 -19.21 5.76
CA SER A 106 -6.78 -18.55 6.88
C SER A 106 -6.97 -17.05 6.60
N PRO A 107 -8.14 -16.47 6.94
CA PRO A 107 -8.38 -15.05 6.76
C PRO A 107 -7.58 -14.19 7.72
N LEU A 108 -6.91 -13.17 7.18
CA LEU A 108 -6.15 -12.15 7.89
C LEU A 108 -6.92 -10.83 8.01
N ASP A 109 -7.66 -10.46 6.96
CA ASP A 109 -8.47 -9.25 6.92
C ASP A 109 -9.65 -9.42 5.95
N VAL A 110 -10.70 -8.64 6.17
CA VAL A 110 -11.91 -8.64 5.36
C VAL A 110 -12.34 -7.20 5.10
N LEU A 111 -12.46 -6.83 3.84
CA LEU A 111 -13.03 -5.57 3.38
C LEU A 111 -14.38 -5.85 2.75
N ASN A 112 -15.36 -4.99 3.03
CA ASN A 112 -16.70 -5.09 2.46
C ASN A 112 -17.06 -3.77 1.79
N PHE A 113 -17.56 -3.85 0.57
CA PHE A 113 -18.08 -2.74 -0.21
C PHE A 113 -19.50 -3.10 -0.65
N SER A 114 -20.37 -2.10 -0.79
CA SER A 114 -21.73 -2.26 -1.31
C SER A 114 -21.94 -1.20 -2.38
N THR A 115 -22.31 -1.62 -3.58
CA THR A 115 -22.66 -0.70 -4.68
C THR A 115 -24.16 -0.53 -4.78
N ALA A 116 -24.62 0.68 -5.11
CA ALA A 116 -26.00 0.94 -5.49
C ALA A 116 -26.28 0.47 -6.92
N GLU A 117 -27.55 0.25 -7.24
CA GLU A 117 -28.01 -0.03 -8.60
C GLU A 117 -27.97 1.22 -9.48
N ALA A 118 -27.63 1.06 -10.75
CA ALA A 118 -27.66 2.11 -11.76
C ALA A 118 -29.01 2.11 -12.52
N PRO A 119 -29.43 3.25 -13.12
CA PRO A 119 -28.76 4.56 -13.17
C PRO A 119 -29.05 5.48 -11.96
N PRO A 120 -28.12 6.38 -11.57
CA PRO A 120 -26.81 6.66 -12.21
C PRO A 120 -25.75 5.59 -11.91
N ILE A 121 -24.65 5.59 -12.68
CA ILE A 121 -23.50 4.71 -12.40
C ILE A 121 -22.99 5.02 -10.99
N ASP A 122 -22.83 3.98 -10.18
CA ASP A 122 -22.24 4.10 -8.85
C ASP A 122 -20.73 3.88 -8.92
N ILE A 123 -19.95 4.77 -8.30
CA ILE A 123 -18.50 4.72 -8.29
C ILE A 123 -18.02 4.82 -6.84
N ILE A 124 -17.28 3.81 -6.41
CA ILE A 124 -16.61 3.77 -5.11
C ILE A 124 -15.12 3.85 -5.36
N ASP A 125 -14.46 4.79 -4.69
CA ASP A 125 -13.00 4.91 -4.63
C ASP A 125 -12.62 4.97 -3.15
N ASP A 126 -11.94 3.94 -2.66
CA ASP A 126 -11.59 3.79 -1.25
C ASP A 126 -10.12 3.41 -1.08
N GLU A 127 -9.43 4.10 -0.18
CA GLU A 127 -8.01 3.90 0.09
C GLU A 127 -7.82 3.40 1.52
N ILE A 128 -7.27 2.19 1.64
CA ILE A 128 -7.04 1.51 2.91
C ILE A 128 -5.55 1.55 3.23
N PHE A 129 -5.20 2.23 4.33
CA PHE A 129 -3.82 2.36 4.79
C PHE A 129 -3.38 1.21 5.70
N TYR A 130 -2.13 0.78 5.53
CA TYR A 130 -1.47 -0.26 6.32
C TYR A 130 -0.13 0.24 6.86
N GLY A 131 0.21 -0.10 8.11
CA GLY A 131 1.48 0.27 8.75
C GLY A 131 1.59 1.73 9.20
N THR A 132 0.50 2.51 9.12
CA THR A 132 0.43 3.88 9.66
C THR A 132 -0.23 3.89 11.04
N ALA A 133 -0.06 4.98 11.81
CA ALA A 133 -0.60 5.06 13.18
C ALA A 133 -2.14 4.93 13.28
N ALA A 134 -2.86 5.30 12.21
CA ALA A 134 -4.32 5.19 12.11
C ALA A 134 -4.78 4.08 11.17
N GLY A 135 -3.85 3.39 10.50
CA GLY A 135 -4.13 2.34 9.53
C GLY A 135 -4.19 0.95 10.15
N LYS A 136 -4.42 -0.05 9.29
CA LYS A 136 -4.36 -1.46 9.67
C LYS A 136 -2.91 -1.92 9.87
N SER A 137 -2.71 -3.07 10.52
CA SER A 137 -1.36 -3.63 10.69
C SER A 137 -0.73 -3.98 9.35
N ILE A 138 0.55 -3.61 9.16
CA ILE A 138 1.31 -4.01 7.98
C ILE A 138 1.52 -5.53 7.89
N ASP A 139 1.43 -6.24 9.02
CA ASP A 139 1.57 -7.70 9.09
C ASP A 139 0.50 -8.43 8.28
N ILE A 140 -0.68 -7.80 8.10
CA ILE A 140 -1.74 -8.32 7.22
C ILE A 140 -1.19 -8.46 5.80
N ILE A 141 -0.59 -7.39 5.27
CA ILE A 141 -0.02 -7.38 3.92
C ILE A 141 1.13 -8.38 3.83
N LYS A 142 2.08 -8.32 4.77
CA LYS A 142 3.25 -9.21 4.81
C LYS A 142 2.88 -10.70 4.82
N SER A 143 1.78 -11.05 5.46
CA SER A 143 1.34 -12.44 5.60
C SER A 143 0.35 -12.87 4.51
N THR A 144 -0.09 -11.96 3.64
CA THR A 144 -1.06 -12.25 2.58
C THR A 144 -0.39 -12.98 1.43
N SER A 145 -0.92 -14.15 1.09
CA SER A 145 -0.49 -14.97 -0.05
C SER A 145 -1.54 -15.00 -1.15
N SER A 146 -2.83 -14.90 -0.81
CA SER A 146 -3.89 -14.82 -1.82
C SER A 146 -5.01 -13.87 -1.40
N LEU A 147 -5.75 -13.39 -2.40
CA LEU A 147 -6.93 -12.54 -2.24
C LEU A 147 -8.14 -13.30 -2.75
N GLN A 148 -9.13 -13.50 -1.88
CA GLN A 148 -10.43 -14.02 -2.29
C GLN A 148 -11.42 -12.86 -2.43
N VAL A 149 -11.96 -12.68 -3.63
CA VAL A 149 -13.00 -11.69 -3.90
C VAL A 149 -14.32 -12.42 -4.11
N ILE A 150 -15.36 -11.97 -3.39
CA ILE A 150 -16.71 -12.54 -3.44
C ILE A 150 -17.67 -11.42 -3.81
N PHE A 151 -18.39 -11.60 -4.91
CA PHE A 151 -19.48 -10.74 -5.36
C PHE A 151 -20.81 -11.42 -5.05
N THR A 152 -21.73 -10.69 -4.43
CA THR A 152 -23.07 -11.17 -4.08
C THR A 152 -24.13 -10.23 -4.66
N ASN A 153 -25.02 -10.76 -5.48
CA ASN A 153 -26.15 -10.04 -6.04
C ASN A 153 -27.35 -10.09 -5.09
N ASN A 154 -27.76 -8.91 -4.61
CA ASN A 154 -28.87 -8.76 -3.68
C ASN A 154 -30.21 -8.38 -4.37
N SER A 155 -30.21 -8.13 -5.68
CA SER A 155 -31.33 -7.53 -6.45
C SER A 155 -32.03 -8.50 -7.42
N GLY A 156 -31.90 -9.82 -7.22
CA GLY A 156 -32.54 -10.83 -8.06
C GLY A 156 -31.95 -10.95 -9.47
N SER A 157 -32.55 -11.80 -10.32
CA SER A 157 -31.96 -12.28 -11.59
C SER A 157 -32.46 -11.62 -12.88
N THR A 158 -33.32 -10.59 -12.80
CA THR A 158 -33.87 -9.92 -14.00
C THR A 158 -33.16 -8.61 -14.31
N SER A 159 -32.61 -8.45 -15.51
CA SER A 159 -31.99 -7.18 -15.94
C SER A 159 -33.00 -6.10 -16.26
N VAL A 160 -32.78 -4.89 -15.73
CA VAL A 160 -33.60 -3.71 -16.02
C VAL A 160 -32.77 -2.45 -16.30
N SER A 161 -31.43 -2.57 -16.36
CA SER A 161 -30.57 -1.42 -16.67
C SER A 161 -30.86 -0.87 -18.06
N SER A 162 -31.01 0.46 -18.14
CA SER A 162 -31.19 1.19 -19.39
C SER A 162 -29.87 1.70 -19.97
N LEU A 163 -28.75 1.44 -19.29
CA LEU A 163 -27.41 1.83 -19.72
C LEU A 163 -26.89 0.87 -20.81
N PRO A 164 -26.07 1.35 -21.76
CA PRO A 164 -25.43 0.49 -22.74
C PRO A 164 -24.35 -0.37 -22.07
N ASP A 165 -24.37 -1.68 -22.32
CA ASP A 165 -23.39 -2.64 -21.80
C ASP A 165 -23.21 -2.61 -20.26
N PRO A 166 -24.27 -2.86 -19.48
CA PRO A 166 -24.23 -2.79 -18.03
C PRO A 166 -23.27 -3.84 -17.46
N LYS A 167 -22.30 -3.35 -16.68
CA LYS A 167 -21.24 -4.15 -16.07
C LYS A 167 -20.81 -3.64 -14.71
N LEU A 168 -20.22 -4.54 -13.95
CA LEU A 168 -19.42 -4.24 -12.77
C LEU A 168 -17.94 -4.27 -13.16
N ILE A 169 -17.20 -3.24 -12.78
CA ILE A 169 -15.75 -3.19 -12.88
C ILE A 169 -15.18 -3.03 -11.47
N PHE A 170 -14.24 -3.90 -11.09
CA PHE A 170 -13.52 -3.84 -9.83
C PHE A 170 -12.01 -3.81 -10.12
N ARG A 171 -11.33 -2.77 -9.64
CA ARG A 171 -9.89 -2.56 -9.81
C ARG A 171 -9.26 -2.31 -8.46
N SER A 172 -8.02 -2.73 -8.31
CA SER A 172 -7.21 -2.31 -7.17
C SER A 172 -5.75 -2.05 -7.54
N SER A 173 -5.15 -1.12 -6.81
CA SER A 173 -3.73 -0.79 -6.88
C SER A 173 -3.13 -0.72 -5.48
N ALA A 174 -1.82 -0.89 -5.41
CA ALA A 174 -1.04 -0.83 -4.19
C ALA A 174 0.02 0.26 -4.31
N SER A 175 0.31 0.93 -3.20
CA SER A 175 1.45 1.83 -3.07
C SER A 175 2.11 1.65 -1.71
N PHE A 176 3.36 1.17 -1.68
CA PHE A 176 4.05 0.81 -0.45
C PHE A 176 5.45 1.41 -0.36
N LYS A 177 5.80 1.88 0.84
CA LYS A 177 7.14 2.32 1.24
C LYS A 177 7.97 1.13 1.64
N LEU A 178 9.11 0.97 0.97
CA LEU A 178 10.08 -0.09 1.19
C LEU A 178 11.40 0.52 1.67
N ARG A 179 12.02 -0.10 2.69
CA ARG A 179 13.40 0.18 3.06
C ARG A 179 14.34 -0.57 2.12
N VAL A 180 15.19 0.15 1.41
CA VAL A 180 16.29 -0.41 0.63
C VAL A 180 17.51 -0.42 1.55
N ILE A 181 17.90 -1.61 2.00
CA ILE A 181 19.17 -1.81 2.70
C ILE A 181 20.20 -2.22 1.64
N GLU A 182 21.32 -1.51 1.59
CA GLU A 182 22.50 -1.86 0.79
C GLU A 182 23.37 -2.87 1.54
#